data_AF-A0A851XVX4-F1
#
_entry.id   AF-A0A851XVX4-F1
#
_cell.length_a   1.000
_cell.length_b   1.000
_cell.length_c   1.000
_cell.angle_alpha   90.00
_cell.angle_beta   90.00
_cell.angle_gamma   90.00
#
_symmetry.space_group_name_H-M   'P 1'
#
loop_
_entity.id
_entity.type
_entity.pdbx_description
1 polymer ?
#
loop_
_entity_poly.entity_id
_entity_poly.type
_entity_poly.pdbx_seq_one_letter_code
_entity_poly.pdbx_strand_id
1 'polypeptide(L)'
;GSAKEKAIQFYHSCMDTQRIDSQGTQPLKDLLNQIGGWNITGVGKAKDFNETLQTLMGRYSTFPFFRVLVGPSPSDLKTNIIQVTMFLPLVICSVLQVLRVYLSYLKKLGGLLGGPQDGPPDSFSLTLSFISNLQRVVTPLRERQQRGMLFFHTTIRELQEEAPAIDWLSCLQAVFHPMQMNLSQPIAVHDMDYIRGMSRLIERWHKERVLHIYMIVCLVGNLSPALDSRFQDARLELSKILYGKMGSQMIPAERWRKCLTDTSSFFEPVLGQMIVQEIFPQQTKTLAEQMFSEIQDALYDQLDQLKWMDEQTRQKAKVLVSKLQVEIGYPAHILQTDKVNVEYQNLVINEDTFFLNVVACLKLQREKSFLKRLQHHSQDNWHVSPWTVRSYYSIRHHMVVFPAGMFRSPFFHTKFPSAVNFGAIGVFMAHELLHTFYGYVLPGGCPTCNRGVLQKSIDCLVEQYESYGFKVNGTFTLLENTADTGGLAIAYQAYKNWLKKHKEEKDLPNIGLSHDQLFY
;
A
#
# COMPACT_ATOMS: atom_id res chain seq x y z
N GLY A 1 13.74 -21.77 -15.65
CA GLY A 1 13.46 -22.09 -14.25
C GLY A 1 12.06 -21.69 -13.84
N SER A 2 11.54 -22.32 -12.80
CA SER A 2 10.24 -22.01 -12.18
C SER A 2 10.21 -20.60 -11.57
N ALA A 3 9.03 -20.06 -11.26
CA ALA A 3 8.90 -18.79 -10.55
C ALA A 3 9.54 -18.85 -9.15
N LYS A 4 9.48 -20.02 -8.50
CA LYS A 4 10.15 -20.30 -7.23
C LYS A 4 11.67 -20.21 -7.34
N GLU A 5 12.27 -20.86 -8.33
CA GLU A 5 13.72 -20.74 -8.59
C GLU A 5 14.13 -19.29 -8.82
N LYS A 6 13.37 -18.54 -9.63
CA LYS A 6 13.66 -17.12 -9.90
C LYS A 6 13.61 -16.26 -8.64
N ALA A 7 12.65 -16.52 -7.73
CA ALA A 7 12.56 -15.82 -6.45
C ALA A 7 13.76 -16.13 -5.54
N ILE A 8 14.19 -17.40 -5.49
CA ILE A 8 15.36 -17.83 -4.72
C ILE A 8 16.64 -17.20 -5.29
N GLN A 9 16.81 -17.22 -6.62
CA GLN A 9 17.94 -16.57 -7.29
C GLN A 9 17.97 -15.06 -7.05
N PHE A 10 16.80 -14.40 -7.07
CA PHE A 10 16.71 -12.98 -6.75
C PHE A 10 17.16 -12.72 -5.31
N TYR A 11 16.68 -13.52 -4.36
CA TYR A 11 17.08 -13.44 -2.96
C TYR A 11 18.61 -13.63 -2.80
N HIS A 12 19.20 -14.65 -3.43
CA HIS A 12 20.65 -14.88 -3.39
C HIS A 12 21.45 -13.73 -4.01
N SER A 13 21.01 -13.19 -5.15
CA SER A 13 21.64 -12.02 -5.77
C SER A 13 21.63 -10.81 -4.83
N CYS A 14 20.56 -10.64 -4.05
CA CYS A 14 20.51 -9.62 -3.03
C CYS A 14 21.46 -9.94 -1.86
N MET A 15 21.58 -11.19 -1.43
CA MET A 15 22.42 -11.54 -0.28
C MET A 15 23.92 -11.35 -0.53
N ASP A 16 24.39 -11.47 -1.77
CA ASP A 16 25.82 -11.29 -2.11
C ASP A 16 26.24 -9.81 -2.15
N THR A 17 26.51 -9.25 -0.97
CA THR A 17 26.99 -7.87 -0.83
C THR A 17 28.39 -7.67 -1.41
N GLN A 18 29.25 -8.69 -1.37
CA GLN A 18 30.61 -8.60 -1.91
C GLN A 18 30.56 -8.35 -3.43
N ARG A 19 29.68 -9.05 -4.14
CA ARG A 19 29.46 -8.84 -5.57
C ARG A 19 28.92 -7.45 -5.86
N ILE A 20 27.88 -7.04 -5.13
CA ILE A 20 27.24 -5.72 -5.31
C ILE A 20 28.27 -4.60 -5.07
N ASP A 21 29.05 -4.68 -4.00
CA ASP A 21 30.08 -3.70 -3.68
C ASP A 21 31.22 -3.70 -4.72
N SER A 22 31.59 -4.88 -5.26
CA SER A 22 32.61 -4.97 -6.32
C SER A 22 32.18 -4.35 -7.65
N GLN A 23 30.88 -4.37 -7.97
CA GLN A 23 30.29 -3.71 -9.15
C GLN A 23 30.19 -2.20 -8.94
N GLY A 24 30.04 -1.76 -7.69
CA GLY A 24 30.01 -0.37 -7.32
C GLY A 24 28.93 0.43 -8.08
N THR A 25 29.35 1.54 -8.70
CA THR A 25 28.45 2.46 -9.41
C THR A 25 28.28 2.10 -10.88
N GLN A 26 29.01 1.10 -11.39
CA GLN A 26 29.10 0.82 -12.82
C GLN A 26 27.75 0.44 -13.46
N PRO A 27 26.94 -0.47 -12.88
CA PRO A 27 25.66 -0.84 -13.47
C PRO A 27 24.71 0.35 -13.66
N LEU A 28 24.71 1.29 -12.73
CA LEU A 28 23.93 2.53 -12.86
C LEU A 28 24.52 3.44 -13.93
N LYS A 29 25.84 3.62 -14.00
CA LYS A 29 26.47 4.44 -15.05
C LYS A 29 26.15 3.91 -16.46
N ASP A 30 26.21 2.60 -16.65
CA ASP A 30 25.87 1.97 -17.92
C ASP A 30 24.41 2.22 -18.31
N LEU A 31 23.50 2.14 -17.33
CA LEU A 31 22.09 2.47 -17.52
C LEU A 31 21.89 3.96 -17.85
N LEU A 32 22.55 4.87 -17.12
CA LEU A 32 22.45 6.32 -17.36
C LEU A 32 22.92 6.68 -18.77
N ASN A 33 23.98 6.04 -19.27
CA ASN A 33 24.46 6.25 -20.64
C ASN A 33 23.41 5.89 -21.70
N GLN A 34 22.54 4.90 -21.45
CA GLN A 34 21.45 4.52 -22.38
C GLN A 34 20.34 5.58 -22.47
N ILE A 35 20.18 6.43 -21.45
CA ILE A 35 19.09 7.41 -21.35
C ILE A 35 19.53 8.86 -21.53
N GLY A 36 20.70 9.10 -22.13
CA GLY A 36 21.21 10.45 -22.41
C GLY A 36 22.34 10.90 -21.49
N GLY A 37 22.82 10.03 -20.60
CA GLY A 37 23.96 10.27 -19.72
C GLY A 37 23.61 11.08 -18.47
N TRP A 38 24.63 11.52 -17.75
CA TRP A 38 24.50 12.31 -16.52
C TRP A 38 25.24 13.63 -16.72
N ASN A 39 24.49 14.72 -16.85
CA ASN A 39 25.05 16.04 -17.18
C ASN A 39 26.08 16.55 -16.14
N ILE A 40 26.06 16.02 -14.92
CA ILE A 40 26.99 16.40 -13.85
C ILE A 40 28.41 15.88 -14.10
N THR A 41 28.58 14.81 -14.89
CA THR A 41 29.89 14.29 -15.30
C THR A 41 30.34 14.78 -16.68
N GLY A 42 29.56 15.65 -17.34
CA GLY A 42 29.88 16.20 -18.66
C GLY A 42 29.65 15.28 -19.86
N VAL A 43 29.20 14.04 -19.65
CA VAL A 43 29.04 13.00 -20.70
C VAL A 43 27.62 12.97 -21.32
N GLY A 44 26.76 13.94 -20.98
CA GLY A 44 25.35 13.91 -21.40
C GLY A 44 25.10 14.50 -22.78
N LYS A 45 24.48 13.71 -23.67
CA LYS A 45 23.74 14.22 -24.83
C LYS A 45 22.27 14.26 -24.40
N ALA A 46 21.80 15.45 -24.00
CA ALA A 46 20.41 15.61 -23.56
C ALA A 46 19.47 15.06 -24.63
N LYS A 47 18.77 13.97 -24.30
CA LYS A 47 17.66 13.47 -25.10
C LYS A 47 16.46 14.39 -24.94
N ASP A 48 15.46 14.21 -25.79
CA ASP A 48 14.17 14.88 -25.64
C ASP A 48 13.59 14.62 -24.23
N PHE A 49 13.01 15.67 -23.64
CA PHE A 49 12.45 15.62 -22.28
C PHE A 49 11.36 14.55 -22.15
N ASN A 50 10.44 14.50 -23.13
CA ASN A 50 9.34 13.56 -23.12
C ASN A 50 9.83 12.14 -23.39
N GLU A 51 10.80 11.94 -24.31
CA GLU A 51 11.42 10.62 -24.53
C GLU A 51 12.07 10.08 -23.25
N THR A 52 12.79 10.95 -22.52
CA THR A 52 13.41 10.60 -21.24
C THR A 52 12.35 10.22 -20.21
N LEU A 53 11.33 11.06 -20.04
CA LEU A 53 10.23 10.83 -19.10
C LEU A 53 9.48 9.52 -19.39
N GLN A 54 9.16 9.27 -20.66
CA GLN A 54 8.54 8.02 -21.12
C GLN A 54 9.43 6.81 -20.79
N THR A 55 10.74 6.91 -21.00
CA THR A 55 11.68 5.83 -20.67
C THR A 55 11.72 5.57 -19.16
N LEU A 56 11.76 6.63 -18.33
CA LEU A 56 11.75 6.49 -16.88
C LEU A 56 10.49 5.80 -16.36
N MET A 57 9.32 6.24 -16.84
CA MET A 57 8.03 5.68 -16.43
C MET A 57 7.83 4.26 -16.98
N GLY A 58 8.11 4.06 -18.26
CA GLY A 58 7.84 2.83 -19.00
C GLY A 58 8.90 1.75 -18.86
N ARG A 59 10.15 2.04 -18.45
CA ARG A 59 11.19 1.01 -18.26
C ARG A 59 11.59 0.83 -16.80
N TYR A 60 11.66 1.92 -16.04
CA TYR A 60 12.21 1.92 -14.68
C TYR A 60 11.17 2.19 -13.60
N SER A 61 9.88 2.29 -13.95
CA SER A 61 8.79 2.59 -13.01
C SER A 61 9.10 3.84 -12.16
N THR A 62 9.77 4.82 -12.75
CA THR A 62 10.20 6.06 -12.09
C THR A 62 9.31 7.19 -12.59
N PHE A 63 8.71 7.93 -11.66
CA PHE A 63 7.63 8.89 -11.92
C PHE A 63 8.00 10.29 -11.37
N PRO A 64 8.86 11.08 -12.05
CA PRO A 64 9.43 12.29 -11.46
C PRO A 64 8.42 13.39 -11.14
N PHE A 65 7.35 13.51 -11.94
CA PHE A 65 6.42 14.65 -11.89
C PHE A 65 5.03 14.25 -11.39
N PHE A 66 4.51 13.09 -11.78
CA PHE A 66 3.19 12.62 -11.41
C PHE A 66 3.18 11.10 -11.35
N ARG A 67 2.35 10.51 -10.47
CA ARG A 67 2.07 9.08 -10.48
C ARG A 67 0.87 8.78 -11.34
N VAL A 68 0.91 7.61 -11.94
CA VAL A 68 -0.21 6.99 -12.62
C VAL A 68 -0.58 5.73 -11.88
N LEU A 69 -1.87 5.57 -11.58
CA LEU A 69 -2.41 4.39 -10.93
C LEU A 69 -3.73 3.99 -11.58
N VAL A 70 -4.19 2.77 -11.32
CA VAL A 70 -5.53 2.33 -11.71
C VAL A 70 -6.27 2.07 -10.42
N GLY A 71 -7.40 2.74 -10.23
CA GLY A 71 -8.18 2.69 -9.00
C GLY A 71 -9.67 2.75 -9.29
N PRO A 72 -10.53 2.60 -8.26
CA PRO A 72 -11.97 2.67 -8.41
C PRO A 72 -12.40 3.97 -9.11
N SER A 73 -13.38 3.91 -10.00
CA SER A 73 -13.95 5.14 -10.56
C SER A 73 -14.70 5.91 -9.46
N PRO A 74 -14.50 7.23 -9.35
CA PRO A 74 -15.26 8.07 -8.41
C PRO A 74 -16.76 8.06 -8.71
N SER A 75 -17.14 7.86 -9.97
CA SER A 75 -18.53 7.83 -10.44
C SER A 75 -19.19 6.46 -10.28
N ASP A 76 -18.38 5.39 -10.28
CA ASP A 76 -18.84 4.03 -10.05
C ASP A 76 -17.73 3.20 -9.38
N LEU A 77 -17.89 2.94 -8.09
CA LEU A 77 -16.92 2.18 -7.30
C LEU A 77 -16.73 0.74 -7.81
N LYS A 78 -17.59 0.22 -8.69
CA LYS A 78 -17.41 -1.11 -9.29
C LYS A 78 -16.44 -1.10 -10.46
N THR A 79 -16.31 0.00 -11.19
CA THR A 79 -15.37 0.11 -12.33
C THR A 79 -14.01 0.64 -11.88
N ASN A 80 -12.98 0.44 -12.70
CA ASN A 80 -11.66 1.02 -12.50
C ASN A 80 -11.40 2.06 -13.59
N ILE A 81 -10.67 3.12 -13.24
CA ILE A 81 -10.25 4.19 -14.13
C ILE A 81 -8.76 4.48 -13.91
N ILE A 82 -8.09 4.96 -14.95
CA ILE A 82 -6.73 5.49 -14.83
C ILE A 82 -6.81 6.77 -14.00
N GLN A 83 -6.01 6.85 -12.94
CA GLN A 83 -5.94 8.00 -12.08
C GLN A 83 -4.54 8.63 -12.14
N VAL A 84 -4.51 9.95 -12.29
CA VAL A 84 -3.29 10.77 -12.25
C VAL A 84 -3.26 11.52 -10.93
N THR A 85 -2.16 11.40 -10.20
CA THR A 85 -1.98 12.09 -8.92
C THR A 85 -0.56 12.62 -8.80
N MET A 86 -0.38 13.58 -7.90
CA MET A 86 0.94 14.15 -7.60
C MET A 86 1.93 13.06 -7.13
N PHE A 87 3.20 13.20 -7.52
CA PHE A 87 4.30 12.52 -6.86
C PHE A 87 5.28 13.56 -6.33
N LEU A 88 5.56 13.51 -5.03
CA LEU A 88 6.68 14.24 -4.48
C LEU A 88 7.61 13.25 -3.77
N PRO A 89 8.88 13.15 -4.20
CA PRO A 89 9.83 12.24 -3.57
C PRO A 89 10.12 12.63 -2.10
N LEU A 90 9.82 13.87 -1.73
CA LEU A 90 9.83 14.36 -0.36
C LEU A 90 8.59 15.21 -0.11
N VAL A 91 7.87 14.93 0.98
CA VAL A 91 7.01 15.93 1.60
C VAL A 91 7.94 16.79 2.44
N ILE A 92 8.47 17.87 1.86
CA ILE A 92 9.28 18.83 2.61
C ILE A 92 8.29 19.62 3.47
N CYS A 93 8.05 19.15 4.69
CA CYS A 93 7.59 20.02 5.76
C CYS A 93 8.62 21.15 5.85
N SER A 94 8.15 22.39 5.85
CA SER A 94 8.84 23.66 5.58
C SER A 94 9.97 24.04 6.55
N VAL A 95 10.86 23.11 6.89
CA VAL A 95 12.01 23.34 7.75
C VAL A 95 13.24 23.50 6.86
N LEU A 96 13.90 24.65 6.93
CA LEU A 96 15.20 24.92 6.26
C LEU A 96 16.23 23.80 6.48
N GLN A 97 16.13 23.10 7.61
CA GLN A 97 16.94 21.94 7.95
C GLN A 97 16.75 20.77 6.98
N VAL A 98 15.51 20.47 6.55
CA VAL A 98 15.21 19.39 5.59
C VAL A 98 15.84 19.69 4.22
N LEU A 99 15.76 20.96 3.79
CA LEU A 99 16.35 21.41 2.52
C LEU A 99 17.88 21.24 2.52
N ARG A 100 18.56 21.62 3.61
CA ARG A 100 20.02 21.45 3.75
C ARG A 100 20.45 19.99 3.72
N VAL A 101 19.71 19.15 4.43
CA VAL A 101 19.98 17.71 4.50
C VAL A 101 19.82 17.06 3.14
N TYR A 102 18.74 17.39 2.43
CA TYR A 102 18.52 16.85 1.09
C TYR A 102 19.55 17.37 0.08
N LEU A 103 19.97 18.64 0.16
CA LEU A 103 21.06 19.16 -0.66
C LEU A 103 22.36 18.39 -0.43
N SER A 104 22.69 18.08 0.84
CA SER A 104 23.85 17.25 1.20
C SER A 104 23.75 15.86 0.57
N TYR A 105 22.57 15.24 0.65
CA TYR A 105 22.30 13.95 0.03
C TYR A 105 22.49 14.00 -1.50
N LEU A 106 21.96 15.02 -2.18
CA LEU A 106 22.15 15.20 -3.63
C LEU A 106 23.63 15.36 -4.00
N LYS A 107 24.39 16.16 -3.24
CA LYS A 107 25.84 16.31 -3.44
C LYS A 107 26.57 14.97 -3.26
N LYS A 108 26.20 14.19 -2.24
CA LYS A 108 26.76 12.86 -2.00
C LYS A 108 26.50 11.93 -3.19
N LEU A 109 25.27 11.87 -3.70
CA LEU A 109 24.94 11.10 -4.89
C LEU A 109 25.73 11.57 -6.11
N GLY A 110 25.87 12.89 -6.29
CA GLY A 110 26.69 13.47 -7.36
C GLY A 110 28.14 12.98 -7.32
N GLY A 111 28.76 12.99 -6.14
CA GLY A 111 30.12 12.47 -5.95
C GLY A 111 30.24 10.97 -6.21
N LEU A 112 29.28 10.16 -5.73
CA LEU A 112 29.27 8.71 -5.98
C LEU A 112 29.16 8.38 -7.48
N LEU A 113 28.46 9.22 -8.24
CA LEU A 113 28.33 9.07 -9.70
C LEU A 113 29.53 9.60 -10.49
N GLY A 114 30.58 10.06 -9.81
CA GLY A 114 31.81 10.58 -10.43
C GLY A 114 31.74 12.05 -10.82
N GLY A 115 30.75 12.80 -10.31
CA GLY A 115 30.76 14.26 -10.39
C GLY A 115 31.86 14.88 -9.53
N PRO A 116 32.24 16.14 -9.78
CA PRO A 116 33.20 16.84 -8.95
C PRO A 116 32.70 16.94 -7.49
N GLN A 117 33.62 16.90 -6.52
CA GLN A 117 33.31 16.95 -5.08
C GLN A 117 32.44 18.15 -4.69
N ASP A 118 32.61 19.29 -5.38
CA ASP A 118 31.84 20.52 -5.16
C ASP A 118 30.59 20.64 -6.05
N GLY A 119 30.40 19.72 -7.02
CA GLY A 119 29.38 19.79 -8.05
C GLY A 119 29.46 21.07 -8.90
N PRO A 120 28.62 21.23 -9.94
CA PRO A 120 28.30 22.57 -10.42
C PRO A 120 27.56 23.29 -9.27
N PRO A 121 28.07 24.43 -8.76
CA PRO A 121 27.54 25.08 -7.54
C PRO A 121 26.02 25.32 -7.57
N ASP A 122 25.48 25.57 -8.78
CA ASP A 122 24.08 25.96 -8.96
C ASP A 122 23.15 24.79 -9.29
N SER A 123 23.65 23.66 -9.83
CA SER A 123 22.77 22.62 -10.40
C SER A 123 21.89 21.94 -9.36
N PHE A 124 22.45 21.49 -8.23
CA PHE A 124 21.64 20.87 -7.17
C PHE A 124 20.79 21.87 -6.40
N SER A 125 21.25 23.11 -6.26
CA SER A 125 20.50 24.21 -5.64
C SER A 125 19.28 24.59 -6.49
N LEU A 126 19.43 24.61 -7.82
CA LEU A 126 18.34 24.81 -8.77
C LEU A 126 17.39 23.61 -8.78
N THR A 127 17.89 22.37 -8.77
CA THR A 127 17.04 21.17 -8.63
C THR A 127 16.22 21.22 -7.34
N LEU A 128 16.82 21.62 -6.21
CA LEU A 128 16.12 21.79 -4.95
C LEU A 128 15.06 22.90 -5.02
N SER A 129 15.39 24.01 -5.69
CA SER A 129 14.46 25.12 -5.93
C SER A 129 13.27 24.66 -6.79
N PHE A 130 13.51 23.86 -7.83
CA PHE A 130 12.47 23.27 -8.64
C PHE A 130 11.53 22.38 -7.80
N ILE A 131 12.09 21.48 -6.98
CA ILE A 131 11.31 20.62 -6.07
C ILE A 131 10.46 21.46 -5.11
N SER A 132 11.03 22.52 -4.55
CA SER A 132 10.32 23.44 -3.65
C SER A 132 9.18 24.18 -4.36
N ASN A 133 9.35 24.55 -5.64
CA ASN A 133 8.27 25.14 -6.43
C ASN A 133 7.18 24.13 -6.79
N LEU A 134 7.53 22.88 -7.12
CA LEU A 134 6.55 21.80 -7.33
C LEU A 134 5.72 21.52 -6.07
N GLN A 135 6.31 21.61 -4.88
CA GLN A 135 5.58 21.45 -3.62
C GLN A 135 4.58 22.56 -3.35
N ARG A 136 4.94 23.81 -3.68
CA ARG A 136 4.06 24.97 -3.47
C ARG A 136 2.79 24.94 -4.31
N VAL A 137 2.79 24.21 -5.42
CA VAL A 137 1.61 24.07 -6.28
C VAL A 137 0.68 22.93 -5.86
N VAL A 138 1.04 22.14 -4.85
CA VAL A 138 0.16 21.08 -4.32
C VAL A 138 -0.99 21.69 -3.53
N THR A 139 -2.21 21.26 -3.81
CA THR A 139 -3.37 21.60 -2.98
C THR A 139 -3.49 20.61 -1.81
N PRO A 140 -3.45 21.09 -0.54
CA PRO A 140 -3.59 20.24 0.64
C PRO A 140 -4.83 19.35 0.60
N LEU A 141 -4.71 18.10 1.06
CA LEU A 141 -5.82 17.13 1.03
C LEU A 141 -7.08 17.66 1.74
N ARG A 142 -6.93 18.34 2.89
CA ARG A 142 -8.07 18.92 3.63
C ARG A 142 -8.81 19.97 2.81
N GLU A 143 -8.09 20.81 2.09
CA GLU A 143 -8.66 21.84 1.23
C GLU A 143 -9.39 21.20 0.04
N ARG A 144 -8.80 20.16 -0.58
CA ARG A 144 -9.46 19.37 -1.62
C ARG A 144 -10.75 18.70 -1.13
N GLN A 145 -10.72 18.12 0.08
CA GLN A 145 -11.91 17.54 0.72
C GLN A 145 -13.00 18.58 0.96
N GLN A 146 -12.66 19.75 1.52
CA GLN A 146 -13.62 20.83 1.78
C GLN A 146 -14.27 21.38 0.51
N ARG A 147 -13.52 21.42 -0.59
CA ARG A 147 -14.04 21.87 -1.89
C ARG A 147 -14.78 20.78 -2.67
N GLY A 148 -14.85 19.55 -2.17
CA GLY A 148 -15.40 18.41 -2.92
C GLY A 148 -14.58 18.02 -4.15
N MET A 149 -13.30 18.44 -4.22
CA MET A 149 -12.42 18.29 -5.38
C MET A 149 -11.41 17.16 -5.16
N LEU A 150 -11.91 15.95 -4.88
CA LEU A 150 -11.04 14.78 -4.70
C LEU A 150 -10.66 14.13 -6.03
N PHE A 151 -11.55 14.21 -7.01
CA PHE A 151 -11.36 13.60 -8.32
C PHE A 151 -12.01 14.46 -9.42
N PHE A 152 -11.22 14.85 -10.41
CA PHE A 152 -11.66 15.51 -11.62
C PHE A 152 -11.74 14.48 -12.74
N HIS A 153 -12.95 14.17 -13.20
CA HIS A 153 -13.15 13.26 -14.32
C HIS A 153 -12.95 14.02 -15.65
N THR A 154 -12.07 13.52 -16.52
CA THR A 154 -11.66 14.18 -17.76
C THR A 154 -11.16 13.15 -18.79
N THR A 155 -10.70 13.59 -19.95
CA THR A 155 -10.04 12.75 -20.96
C THR A 155 -8.55 13.08 -21.08
N ILE A 156 -7.77 12.19 -21.73
CA ILE A 156 -6.36 12.50 -22.06
C ILE A 156 -6.25 13.77 -22.91
N ARG A 157 -7.20 14.00 -23.84
CA ARG A 157 -7.26 15.20 -24.68
C ARG A 157 -7.38 16.48 -23.84
N GLU A 158 -8.38 16.54 -22.98
CA GLU A 158 -8.63 17.70 -22.12
C GLU A 158 -7.45 17.93 -21.15
N LEU A 159 -6.87 16.85 -20.60
CA LEU A 159 -5.67 16.96 -19.77
C LEU A 159 -4.47 17.53 -20.55
N GLN A 160 -4.32 17.15 -21.82
CA GLN A 160 -3.29 17.68 -22.70
C GLN A 160 -3.46 19.18 -22.97
N GLU A 161 -4.70 19.66 -23.07
CA GLU A 161 -5.02 21.09 -23.24
C GLU A 161 -4.75 21.89 -21.95
N GLU A 162 -5.07 21.33 -20.78
CA GLU A 162 -4.90 21.97 -19.47
C GLU A 162 -3.44 21.95 -18.97
N ALA A 163 -2.65 20.97 -19.39
CA ALA A 163 -1.26 20.77 -18.98
C ALA A 163 -0.36 20.34 -20.15
N PRO A 164 -0.07 21.25 -21.10
CA PRO A 164 0.57 20.90 -22.38
C PRO A 164 2.07 20.56 -22.31
N ALA A 165 2.73 20.79 -21.17
CA ALA A 165 4.17 20.58 -21.04
C ALA A 165 4.62 19.10 -21.11
N ILE A 166 3.68 18.17 -20.92
CA ILE A 166 3.90 16.73 -20.96
C ILE A 166 3.13 16.15 -22.15
N ASP A 167 3.77 15.25 -22.89
CA ASP A 167 3.07 14.38 -23.84
C ASP A 167 2.34 13.27 -23.07
N TRP A 168 1.09 13.55 -22.66
CA TRP A 168 0.31 12.67 -21.79
C TRP A 168 0.00 11.34 -22.47
N LEU A 169 -0.37 11.38 -23.75
CA LEU A 169 -0.72 10.17 -24.49
C LEU A 169 0.48 9.22 -24.54
N SER A 170 1.66 9.72 -24.95
CA SER A 170 2.86 8.89 -25.06
C SER A 170 3.36 8.40 -23.69
N CYS A 171 3.32 9.25 -22.66
CA CYS A 171 3.69 8.84 -21.30
C CYS A 171 2.78 7.73 -20.76
N LEU A 172 1.45 7.88 -20.93
CA LEU A 172 0.50 6.86 -20.50
C LEU A 172 0.64 5.60 -21.36
N GLN A 173 0.85 5.73 -22.67
CA GLN A 173 1.11 4.60 -23.57
C GLN A 173 2.37 3.82 -23.16
N ALA A 174 3.44 4.49 -22.72
CA ALA A 174 4.66 3.85 -22.22
C ALA A 174 4.41 3.10 -20.89
N VAL A 175 3.59 3.66 -20.01
CA VAL A 175 3.22 3.05 -18.73
C VAL A 175 2.34 1.80 -18.93
N PHE A 176 1.36 1.89 -19.83
CA PHE A 176 0.31 0.88 -20.03
C PHE A 176 0.59 -0.10 -21.17
N HIS A 177 1.72 0.00 -21.86
CA HIS A 177 2.10 -0.95 -22.90
C HIS A 177 2.00 -2.41 -22.39
N PRO A 178 1.36 -3.34 -23.14
CA PRO A 178 0.97 -3.23 -24.55
C PRO A 178 -0.45 -2.70 -24.83
N MET A 179 -1.20 -2.22 -23.83
CA MET A 179 -2.53 -1.66 -24.04
C MET A 179 -2.48 -0.42 -24.93
N GLN A 180 -3.34 -0.36 -25.96
CA GLN A 180 -3.46 0.82 -26.80
C GLN A 180 -4.21 1.94 -26.08
N MET A 181 -3.61 3.12 -26.05
CA MET A 181 -4.17 4.34 -25.46
C MET A 181 -4.59 5.30 -26.58
N ASN A 182 -5.63 6.09 -26.33
CA ASN A 182 -6.07 7.14 -27.26
C ASN A 182 -6.47 8.41 -26.51
N LEU A 183 -6.56 9.53 -27.22
CA LEU A 183 -6.87 10.83 -26.63
C LEU A 183 -8.24 10.92 -25.94
N SER A 184 -9.20 10.08 -26.35
CA SER A 184 -10.55 10.05 -25.76
C SER A 184 -10.65 9.18 -24.50
N GLN A 185 -9.55 8.55 -24.08
CA GLN A 185 -9.54 7.67 -22.90
C GLN A 185 -9.93 8.47 -21.64
N PRO A 186 -10.97 8.04 -20.89
CA PRO A 186 -11.35 8.67 -19.64
C PRO A 186 -10.31 8.41 -18.55
N ILE A 187 -10.02 9.45 -17.77
CA ILE A 187 -9.10 9.45 -16.64
C ILE A 187 -9.67 10.27 -15.47
N ALA A 188 -9.17 10.03 -14.26
CA ALA A 188 -9.47 10.85 -13.08
C ALA A 188 -8.20 11.53 -12.56
N VAL A 189 -8.25 12.84 -12.33
CA VAL A 189 -7.12 13.61 -11.78
C VAL A 189 -7.40 13.97 -10.33
N HIS A 190 -6.48 13.69 -9.42
CA HIS A 190 -6.69 13.92 -7.97
C HIS A 190 -6.54 15.38 -7.54
N ASP A 191 -5.75 16.15 -8.29
CA ASP A 191 -5.41 17.54 -8.00
C ASP A 191 -5.10 18.24 -9.34
N MET A 192 -6.13 18.80 -9.97
CA MET A 192 -5.97 19.47 -11.27
C MET A 192 -5.15 20.76 -11.17
N ASP A 193 -5.21 21.45 -10.04
CA ASP A 193 -4.46 22.69 -9.80
C ASP A 193 -2.96 22.41 -9.72
N TYR A 194 -2.57 21.32 -9.06
CA TYR A 194 -1.21 20.80 -9.11
C TYR A 194 -0.76 20.51 -10.54
N ILE A 195 -1.56 19.80 -11.34
CA ILE A 195 -1.18 19.41 -12.70
C ILE A 195 -0.97 20.62 -13.61
N ARG A 196 -1.86 21.61 -13.56
CA ARG A 196 -1.70 22.90 -14.26
C ARG A 196 -0.45 23.66 -13.78
N GLY A 197 -0.25 23.74 -12.47
CA GLY A 197 0.90 24.40 -11.87
C GLY A 197 2.23 23.75 -12.26
N MET A 198 2.27 22.41 -12.25
CA MET A 198 3.39 21.59 -12.68
C MET A 198 3.71 21.83 -14.16
N SER A 199 2.70 21.86 -15.05
CA SER A 199 2.90 22.14 -16.48
C SER A 199 3.60 23.49 -16.70
N ARG A 200 3.12 24.55 -16.06
CA ARG A 200 3.73 25.89 -16.13
C ARG A 200 5.16 25.92 -15.60
N LEU A 201 5.46 25.15 -14.54
CA LEU A 201 6.81 25.05 -14.00
C LEU A 201 7.75 24.30 -14.95
N ILE A 202 7.29 23.21 -15.57
CA ILE A 202 8.06 22.47 -16.56
C ILE A 202 8.39 23.37 -17.75
N GLU A 203 7.42 24.07 -18.34
CA GLU A 203 7.65 25.01 -19.46
C GLU A 203 8.66 26.09 -19.11
N ARG A 204 8.51 26.71 -17.93
CA ARG A 204 9.41 27.78 -17.47
C ARG A 204 10.84 27.30 -17.31
N TRP A 205 11.04 26.06 -16.84
CA TRP A 205 12.36 25.50 -16.53
C TRP A 205 12.90 24.59 -17.64
N HIS A 206 12.17 24.45 -18.76
CA HIS A 206 12.48 23.50 -19.83
C HIS A 206 13.82 23.74 -20.51
N LYS A 207 14.22 25.00 -20.63
CA LYS A 207 15.49 25.42 -21.24
C LYS A 207 16.70 25.16 -20.33
N GLU A 208 16.46 24.86 -19.06
CA GLU A 208 17.50 24.60 -18.08
C GLU A 208 17.83 23.10 -18.00
N ARG A 209 19.10 22.76 -17.77
CA ARG A 209 19.53 21.36 -17.52
C ARG A 209 18.89 20.75 -16.26
N VAL A 210 18.20 21.57 -15.47
CA VAL A 210 17.63 21.25 -14.16
C VAL A 210 16.58 20.14 -14.24
N LEU A 211 15.71 20.14 -15.26
CA LEU A 211 14.67 19.10 -15.38
C LEU A 211 15.27 17.72 -15.64
N HIS A 212 16.28 17.64 -16.50
CA HIS A 212 16.98 16.40 -16.77
C HIS A 212 17.72 15.90 -15.51
N ILE A 213 18.42 16.79 -14.80
CA ILE A 213 19.07 16.44 -13.52
C ILE A 213 18.04 15.93 -12.52
N TYR A 214 16.89 16.60 -12.39
CA TYR A 214 15.80 16.18 -11.50
C TYR A 214 15.27 14.79 -11.85
N MET A 215 14.99 14.53 -13.13
CA MET A 215 14.54 13.22 -13.61
C MET A 215 15.52 12.10 -13.27
N ILE A 216 16.82 12.33 -13.48
CA ILE A 216 17.84 11.35 -13.15
C ILE A 216 18.02 11.22 -11.64
N VAL A 217 17.94 12.29 -10.84
CA VAL A 217 17.93 12.20 -9.36
C VAL A 217 16.78 11.30 -8.88
N CYS A 218 15.59 11.43 -9.45
CA CYS A 218 14.45 10.56 -9.13
C CYS A 218 14.74 9.10 -9.49
N LEU A 219 15.36 8.84 -10.65
CA LEU A 219 15.77 7.49 -11.05
C LEU A 219 16.81 6.90 -10.09
N VAL A 220 17.85 7.66 -9.75
CA VAL A 220 18.89 7.23 -8.80
C VAL A 220 18.27 6.97 -7.43
N GLY A 221 17.36 7.83 -6.97
CA GLY A 221 16.61 7.61 -5.74
C GLY A 221 15.84 6.30 -5.74
N ASN A 222 15.17 5.97 -6.86
CA ASN A 222 14.42 4.73 -7.04
C ASN A 222 15.31 3.48 -7.09
N LEU A 223 16.45 3.53 -7.79
CA LEU A 223 17.34 2.39 -8.01
C LEU A 223 18.46 2.24 -6.95
N SER A 224 18.72 3.28 -6.16
CA SER A 224 19.73 3.27 -5.09
C SER A 224 19.64 2.10 -4.10
N PRO A 225 18.46 1.54 -3.75
CA PRO A 225 18.40 0.38 -2.85
C PRO A 225 19.04 -0.90 -3.43
N ALA A 226 19.34 -0.91 -4.74
CA ALA A 226 19.96 -2.03 -5.45
C ALA A 226 21.46 -1.84 -5.71
N LEU A 227 22.06 -0.74 -5.23
CA LEU A 227 23.47 -0.40 -5.42
C LEU A 227 24.32 -0.75 -4.19
N ASP A 228 25.62 -0.49 -4.31
CA ASP A 228 26.61 -0.69 -3.26
C ASP A 228 26.31 0.05 -1.95
N SER A 229 26.99 -0.39 -0.90
CA SER A 229 26.88 0.12 0.48
C SER A 229 26.90 1.65 0.57
N ARG A 230 27.69 2.35 -0.27
CA ARG A 230 27.80 3.82 -0.21
C ARG A 230 26.49 4.53 -0.53
N PHE A 231 25.69 3.97 -1.46
CA PHE A 231 24.35 4.51 -1.76
C PHE A 231 23.35 4.17 -0.66
N GLN A 232 23.42 2.95 -0.13
CA GLN A 232 22.54 2.50 0.95
C GLN A 232 22.78 3.35 2.22
N ASP A 233 24.04 3.65 2.54
CA ASP A 233 24.43 4.50 3.66
C ASP A 233 23.94 5.94 3.48
N ALA A 234 24.13 6.52 2.29
CA ALA A 234 23.63 7.87 2.00
C ALA A 234 22.10 7.96 2.17
N ARG A 235 21.37 6.92 1.75
CA ARG A 235 19.91 6.84 1.93
C ARG A 235 19.52 6.66 3.40
N LEU A 236 20.26 5.83 4.14
CA LEU A 236 20.01 5.62 5.57
C LEU A 236 20.26 6.89 6.38
N GLU A 237 21.33 7.63 6.08
CA GLU A 237 21.63 8.92 6.68
C GLU A 237 20.48 9.92 6.43
N LEU A 238 20.04 10.04 5.18
CA LEU A 238 18.88 10.87 4.83
C LEU A 238 17.63 10.46 5.63
N SER A 239 17.30 9.16 5.65
CA SER A 239 16.14 8.63 6.37
C SER A 239 16.20 8.93 7.87
N LYS A 240 17.36 8.73 8.50
CA LYS A 240 17.60 9.01 9.92
C LYS A 240 17.37 10.48 10.26
N ILE A 241 17.83 11.40 9.40
CA ILE A 241 17.69 12.83 9.66
C ILE A 241 16.24 13.29 9.44
N LEU A 242 15.55 12.77 8.42
CA LEU A 242 14.17 13.16 8.11
C LEU A 242 13.14 12.59 9.08
N TYR A 243 13.31 11.35 9.51
CA TYR A 243 12.29 10.59 10.25
C TYR A 243 12.77 10.13 11.65
N GLY A 244 13.97 10.54 12.07
CA GLY A 244 14.54 10.18 13.37
C GLY A 244 14.63 8.67 13.58
N LYS A 245 14.15 8.20 14.75
CA LYS A 245 14.12 6.77 15.10
C LYS A 245 13.26 5.93 14.14
N MET A 246 12.16 6.48 13.62
CA MET A 246 11.35 5.81 12.59
C MET A 246 12.15 5.61 11.29
N GLY A 247 13.00 6.57 10.92
CA GLY A 247 13.83 6.48 9.72
C GLY A 247 14.81 5.31 9.72
N SER A 248 15.31 4.93 10.89
CA SER A 248 16.16 3.73 11.05
C SER A 248 15.38 2.42 10.96
N GLN A 249 14.07 2.44 11.27
CA GLN A 249 13.20 1.26 11.21
C GLN A 249 12.62 1.04 9.80
N MET A 250 12.54 2.10 8.98
CA MET A 250 12.05 2.02 7.59
C MET A 250 13.00 1.27 6.64
N ILE A 251 14.27 1.13 6.98
CA ILE A 251 15.26 0.39 6.20
C ILE A 251 15.68 -0.81 7.06
N PRO A 252 15.36 -2.06 6.67
CA PRO A 252 15.73 -3.23 7.46
C PRO A 252 17.25 -3.27 7.67
N ALA A 253 17.68 -3.27 8.95
CA ALA A 253 19.09 -3.25 9.31
C ALA A 253 19.81 -4.54 8.90
N GLU A 254 19.10 -5.67 8.93
CA GLU A 254 19.65 -6.98 8.58
C GLU A 254 19.49 -7.27 7.09
N ARG A 255 20.58 -7.66 6.42
CA ARG A 255 20.58 -7.90 4.97
C ARG A 255 19.53 -8.91 4.53
N TRP A 256 19.40 -10.01 5.26
CA TRP A 256 18.43 -11.05 4.96
C TRP A 256 16.99 -10.54 5.02
N ARG A 257 16.65 -9.62 5.95
CA ARG A 257 15.33 -9.01 6.03
C ARG A 257 15.07 -8.10 4.84
N LYS A 258 16.03 -7.24 4.48
CA LYS A 258 15.94 -6.40 3.29
C LYS A 258 15.72 -7.25 2.05
N CYS A 259 16.53 -8.28 1.85
CA CYS A 259 16.42 -9.16 0.69
C CYS A 259 15.11 -9.93 0.67
N LEU A 260 14.60 -10.36 1.82
CA LEU A 260 13.28 -10.98 1.92
C LEU A 260 12.16 -9.98 1.56
N THR A 261 12.24 -8.74 2.07
CA THR A 261 11.29 -7.66 1.75
C THR A 261 11.30 -7.33 0.25
N ASP A 262 12.46 -7.16 -0.35
CA ASP A 262 12.60 -6.89 -1.79
C ASP A 262 12.08 -8.06 -2.63
N THR A 263 12.42 -9.30 -2.24
CA THR A 263 11.92 -10.50 -2.91
C THR A 263 10.39 -10.58 -2.81
N SER A 264 9.82 -10.33 -1.63
CA SER A 264 8.37 -10.33 -1.41
C SER A 264 7.64 -9.27 -2.24
N SER A 265 8.27 -8.14 -2.52
CA SER A 265 7.69 -7.05 -3.31
C SER A 265 7.53 -7.42 -4.79
N PHE A 266 8.42 -8.28 -5.32
CA PHE A 266 8.41 -8.70 -6.73
C PHE A 266 7.82 -10.09 -6.96
N PHE A 267 7.90 -10.97 -5.96
CA PHE A 267 7.52 -12.38 -6.01
C PHE A 267 6.44 -12.72 -4.99
N GLU A 268 5.54 -11.78 -4.69
CA GLU A 268 4.47 -11.95 -3.69
C GLU A 268 3.69 -13.26 -3.84
N PRO A 269 3.19 -13.65 -5.03
CA PRO A 269 2.41 -14.89 -5.16
C PRO A 269 3.24 -16.14 -4.85
N VAL A 270 4.54 -16.12 -5.18
CA VAL A 270 5.47 -17.23 -4.93
C VAL A 270 5.73 -17.36 -3.43
N LEU A 271 6.05 -16.26 -2.76
CA LEU A 271 6.31 -16.28 -1.32
C LEU A 271 5.05 -16.60 -0.54
N GLY A 272 3.89 -16.09 -0.96
CA GLY A 272 2.64 -16.39 -0.29
C GLY A 272 2.27 -17.85 -0.39
N GLN A 273 2.50 -18.51 -1.54
CA GLN A 273 2.34 -19.96 -1.65
C GLN A 273 3.23 -20.68 -0.63
N MET A 274 4.53 -20.36 -0.60
CA MET A 274 5.50 -21.00 0.28
C MET A 274 5.17 -20.78 1.77
N ILE A 275 4.82 -19.55 2.15
CA ILE A 275 4.53 -19.20 3.53
C ILE A 275 3.21 -19.82 3.99
N VAL A 276 2.15 -19.71 3.19
CA VAL A 276 0.83 -20.27 3.54
C VAL A 276 0.88 -21.78 3.74
N GLN A 277 1.59 -22.50 2.86
CA GLN A 277 1.77 -23.95 2.99
C GLN A 277 2.43 -24.35 4.32
N GLU A 278 3.34 -23.51 4.81
CA GLU A 278 4.03 -23.73 6.08
C GLU A 278 3.15 -23.35 7.29
N ILE A 279 2.41 -22.24 7.19
CA ILE A 279 1.82 -21.61 8.38
C ILE A 279 0.33 -21.85 8.57
N PHE A 280 -0.38 -22.33 7.54
CA PHE A 280 -1.84 -22.35 7.52
C PHE A 280 -2.39 -23.70 7.05
N PRO A 281 -2.24 -24.76 7.86
CA PRO A 281 -2.75 -26.08 7.54
C PRO A 281 -4.28 -26.10 7.47
N GLN A 282 -4.85 -27.07 6.76
CA GLN A 282 -6.31 -27.17 6.55
C GLN A 282 -7.11 -27.18 7.86
N GLN A 283 -6.59 -27.80 8.92
CA GLN A 283 -7.24 -27.82 10.24
C GLN A 283 -7.41 -26.41 10.84
N THR A 284 -6.42 -25.53 10.67
CA THR A 284 -6.48 -24.14 11.10
C THR A 284 -7.61 -23.41 10.37
N LYS A 285 -7.72 -23.61 9.06
CA LYS A 285 -8.79 -23.03 8.24
C LYS A 285 -10.18 -23.47 8.73
N THR A 286 -10.36 -24.77 8.92
CA THR A 286 -11.65 -25.33 9.36
C THR A 286 -12.07 -24.78 10.74
N LEU A 287 -11.15 -24.71 11.71
CA LEU A 287 -11.47 -24.15 13.02
C LEU A 287 -11.79 -22.64 12.94
N ALA A 288 -11.05 -21.89 12.14
CA ALA A 288 -11.30 -20.46 11.93
C ALA A 288 -12.68 -20.20 11.30
N GLU A 289 -13.07 -21.00 10.29
CA GLU A 289 -14.39 -20.90 9.65
C GLU A 289 -15.53 -21.26 10.62
N GLN A 290 -15.34 -22.27 11.48
CA GLN A 290 -16.31 -22.63 12.52
C GLN A 290 -16.47 -21.51 13.55
N MET A 291 -15.37 -20.93 14.03
CA MET A 291 -15.40 -19.79 14.95
C MET A 291 -16.10 -18.58 14.33
N PHE A 292 -15.81 -18.28 13.07
CA PHE A 292 -16.45 -17.18 12.36
C PHE A 292 -17.96 -17.39 12.23
N SER A 293 -18.41 -18.63 11.94
CA SER A 293 -19.85 -18.96 11.91
C SER A 293 -20.53 -18.66 13.24
N GLU A 294 -19.88 -18.97 14.37
CA GLU A 294 -20.43 -18.76 15.70
C GLU A 294 -20.50 -17.27 16.08
N ILE A 295 -19.55 -16.48 15.57
CA ILE A 295 -19.54 -15.02 15.68
C ILE A 295 -20.68 -14.41 14.84
N GLN A 296 -20.90 -14.94 13.64
CA GLN A 296 -22.00 -14.51 12.78
C GLN A 296 -23.37 -14.81 13.43
N ASP A 297 -23.52 -15.99 14.01
CA ASP A 297 -24.73 -16.38 14.77
C ASP A 297 -24.95 -15.45 15.97
N ALA A 298 -23.90 -15.18 16.77
CA ALA A 298 -23.99 -14.28 17.90
C ALA A 298 -24.37 -12.84 17.48
N LEU A 299 -23.89 -12.37 16.33
CA LEU A 299 -24.33 -11.09 15.78
C LEU A 299 -25.82 -11.11 15.40
N TYR A 300 -26.31 -12.18 14.78
CA TYR A 300 -27.74 -12.29 14.46
C TYR A 300 -28.63 -12.24 15.70
N ASP A 301 -28.22 -12.91 16.78
CA ASP A 301 -28.90 -12.86 18.08
C ASP A 301 -28.91 -11.44 18.66
N GLN A 302 -27.78 -10.71 18.54
CA GLN A 302 -27.69 -9.32 19.00
C GLN A 302 -28.57 -8.39 18.17
N LEU A 303 -28.62 -8.56 16.85
CA LEU A 303 -29.48 -7.76 15.97
C LEU A 303 -30.95 -7.85 16.41
N ASP A 304 -31.45 -9.03 16.79
CA ASP A 304 -32.83 -9.21 17.26
C ASP A 304 -33.17 -8.43 18.53
N GLN A 305 -32.17 -8.09 19.33
CA GLN A 305 -32.33 -7.35 20.58
C GLN A 305 -32.12 -5.83 20.44
N LEU A 306 -31.68 -5.35 19.27
CA LEU A 306 -31.38 -3.93 19.05
C LEU A 306 -32.64 -3.07 19.04
N LYS A 307 -32.75 -2.21 20.05
CA LYS A 307 -33.91 -1.30 20.25
C LYS A 307 -33.92 -0.08 19.31
N TRP A 308 -32.78 0.28 18.73
CA TRP A 308 -32.68 1.46 17.87
C TRP A 308 -33.01 1.16 16.39
N MET A 309 -33.04 -0.11 16.00
CA MET A 309 -33.52 -0.56 14.70
C MET A 309 -34.97 -1.04 14.81
N ASP A 310 -35.80 -0.74 13.81
CA ASP A 310 -37.10 -1.40 13.65
C ASP A 310 -36.93 -2.82 13.06
N GLU A 311 -37.98 -3.62 13.07
CA GLU A 311 -37.94 -5.01 12.58
C GLU A 311 -37.52 -5.13 11.11
N GLN A 312 -38.06 -4.26 10.24
CA GLN A 312 -37.72 -4.28 8.82
C GLN A 312 -36.24 -3.96 8.60
N THR A 313 -35.70 -3.02 9.37
CA THR A 313 -34.29 -2.65 9.36
C THR A 313 -33.41 -3.79 9.87
N ARG A 314 -33.80 -4.47 10.95
CA ARG A 314 -33.09 -5.66 11.45
C ARG A 314 -33.01 -6.77 10.40
N GLN A 315 -34.11 -7.04 9.70
CA GLN A 315 -34.12 -8.03 8.62
C GLN A 315 -33.21 -7.63 7.45
N LYS A 316 -33.19 -6.34 7.07
CA LYS A 316 -32.26 -5.82 6.06
C LYS A 316 -30.80 -5.96 6.51
N ALA A 317 -30.51 -5.68 7.77
CA ALA A 317 -29.19 -5.84 8.38
C ALA A 317 -28.73 -7.30 8.35
N LYS A 318 -29.61 -8.26 8.66
CA LYS A 318 -29.32 -9.70 8.54
C LYS A 318 -29.04 -10.12 7.09
N VAL A 319 -29.83 -9.64 6.13
CA VAL A 319 -29.61 -9.89 4.69
C VAL A 319 -28.30 -9.27 4.19
N LEU A 320 -27.89 -8.13 4.76
CA LEU A 320 -26.59 -7.52 4.46
C LEU A 320 -25.47 -8.46 4.90
N VAL A 321 -25.47 -8.88 6.16
CA VAL A 321 -24.47 -9.81 6.70
C VAL A 321 -24.45 -11.14 5.95
N SER A 322 -25.60 -11.69 5.53
CA SER A 322 -25.64 -12.96 4.79
C SER A 322 -25.06 -12.88 3.38
N LYS A 323 -24.94 -11.68 2.82
CA LYS A 323 -24.31 -11.43 1.52
C LYS A 323 -22.83 -11.09 1.62
N LEU A 324 -22.28 -10.99 2.84
CA LEU A 324 -20.88 -10.68 3.08
C LEU A 324 -19.99 -11.82 2.57
N GLN A 325 -19.02 -11.50 1.71
CA GLN A 325 -17.98 -12.45 1.33
C GLN A 325 -16.95 -12.57 2.46
N VAL A 326 -16.60 -13.79 2.84
CA VAL A 326 -15.69 -14.07 3.96
C VAL A 326 -14.48 -14.81 3.43
N GLU A 327 -13.31 -14.20 3.54
CA GLU A 327 -12.05 -14.72 3.03
C GLU A 327 -11.09 -14.99 4.19
N ILE A 328 -10.82 -16.26 4.48
CA ILE A 328 -9.96 -16.69 5.59
C ILE A 328 -8.73 -17.44 5.05
N GLY A 329 -7.54 -16.99 5.44
CA GLY A 329 -6.25 -17.57 5.11
C GLY A 329 -5.59 -16.92 3.90
N TYR A 330 -5.98 -17.33 2.70
CA TYR A 330 -5.29 -16.94 1.47
C TYR A 330 -6.21 -17.03 0.25
N PRO A 331 -5.95 -16.25 -0.82
CA PRO A 331 -6.75 -16.31 -2.03
C PRO A 331 -6.44 -17.59 -2.82
N ALA A 332 -7.47 -18.23 -3.37
CA ALA A 332 -7.37 -19.57 -3.97
C ALA A 332 -6.34 -19.67 -5.12
N HIS A 333 -6.10 -18.59 -5.85
CA HIS A 333 -5.15 -18.57 -6.96
C HIS A 333 -3.69 -18.74 -6.53
N ILE A 334 -3.34 -18.46 -5.26
CA ILE A 334 -1.94 -18.50 -4.82
C ILE A 334 -1.35 -19.92 -4.80
N LEU A 335 -2.22 -20.94 -4.71
CA LEU A 335 -1.80 -22.34 -4.79
C LEU A 335 -1.70 -22.86 -6.24
N GLN A 336 -2.06 -22.05 -7.24
CA GLN A 336 -2.05 -22.45 -8.66
C GLN A 336 -0.67 -22.21 -9.27
N THR A 337 0.28 -23.09 -8.96
CA THR A 337 1.70 -22.98 -9.35
C THR A 337 1.91 -22.72 -10.83
N ASP A 338 1.12 -23.35 -11.71
CA ASP A 338 1.26 -23.18 -13.17
C ASP A 338 0.94 -21.75 -13.61
N LYS A 339 -0.12 -21.15 -13.05
CA LYS A 339 -0.45 -19.75 -13.35
C LYS A 339 0.66 -18.82 -12.88
N VAL A 340 1.18 -19.04 -11.67
CA VAL A 340 2.30 -18.26 -11.14
C VAL A 340 3.52 -18.41 -12.06
N ASN A 341 3.87 -19.62 -12.50
CA ASN A 341 4.99 -19.85 -13.42
C ASN A 341 4.83 -19.09 -14.76
N VAL A 342 3.63 -19.12 -15.35
CA VAL A 342 3.32 -18.37 -16.57
C VAL A 342 3.51 -16.87 -16.35
N GLU A 343 3.09 -16.33 -15.20
CA GLU A 343 3.25 -14.91 -14.92
C GLU A 343 4.73 -14.45 -14.85
N TYR A 344 5.66 -15.35 -14.54
CA TYR A 344 7.09 -15.04 -14.43
C TYR A 344 7.90 -15.60 -15.62
N GLN A 345 7.27 -16.18 -16.65
CA GLN A 345 7.97 -16.92 -17.70
C GLN A 345 9.05 -16.09 -18.41
N ASN A 346 8.75 -14.83 -18.73
CA ASN A 346 9.64 -13.91 -19.46
C ASN A 346 10.64 -13.17 -18.57
N LEU A 347 10.55 -13.33 -17.24
CA LEU A 347 11.50 -12.72 -16.32
C LEU A 347 12.81 -13.52 -16.30
N VAL A 348 13.91 -12.85 -16.57
CA VAL A 348 15.25 -13.44 -16.45
C VAL A 348 15.90 -12.87 -15.20
N ILE A 349 16.35 -13.76 -14.31
CA ILE A 349 17.07 -13.44 -13.08
C ILE A 349 18.45 -14.10 -13.17
N ASN A 350 19.48 -13.36 -12.79
CA ASN A 350 20.84 -13.86 -12.70
C ASN A 350 21.41 -13.53 -11.32
N GLU A 351 21.88 -14.55 -10.59
CA GLU A 351 22.41 -14.40 -9.23
C GLU A 351 23.56 -13.38 -9.13
N ASP A 352 24.32 -13.16 -10.20
CA ASP A 352 25.47 -12.26 -10.21
C ASP A 352 25.12 -10.77 -10.39
N THR A 353 23.86 -10.44 -10.73
CA THR A 353 23.49 -9.08 -11.19
C THR A 353 22.23 -8.53 -10.50
N PHE A 354 22.31 -8.32 -9.18
CA PHE A 354 21.19 -7.81 -8.39
C PHE A 354 20.56 -6.52 -8.94
N PHE A 355 21.38 -5.54 -9.34
CA PHE A 355 20.86 -4.28 -9.89
C PHE A 355 20.00 -4.48 -11.14
N LEU A 356 20.45 -5.34 -12.07
CA LEU A 356 19.72 -5.64 -13.29
C LEU A 356 18.46 -6.48 -13.01
N ASN A 357 18.53 -7.38 -12.02
CA ASN A 357 17.36 -8.13 -11.55
C ASN A 357 16.27 -7.17 -11.04
N VAL A 358 16.64 -6.15 -10.24
CA VAL A 358 15.69 -5.14 -9.75
C VAL A 358 15.06 -4.37 -10.91
N VAL A 359 15.85 -3.95 -11.90
CA VAL A 359 15.34 -3.27 -13.11
C VAL A 359 14.37 -4.16 -13.89
N ALA A 360 14.70 -5.44 -14.08
CA ALA A 360 13.83 -6.40 -14.75
C ALA A 360 12.52 -6.64 -13.97
N CYS A 361 12.60 -6.76 -12.65
CA CYS A 361 11.44 -6.93 -11.78
C CYS A 361 10.53 -5.70 -11.76
N LEU A 362 11.09 -4.47 -11.72
CA LEU A 362 10.31 -3.23 -11.84
C LEU A 362 9.54 -3.19 -13.16
N LYS A 363 10.16 -3.66 -14.26
CA LYS A 363 9.51 -3.74 -15.57
C LYS A 363 8.32 -4.70 -15.55
N LEU A 364 8.51 -5.90 -15.02
CA LEU A 364 7.45 -6.90 -14.92
C LEU A 364 6.32 -6.43 -13.98
N GLN A 365 6.66 -5.86 -12.83
CA GLN A 365 5.68 -5.38 -11.86
C GLN A 365 4.79 -4.31 -12.47
N ARG A 366 5.36 -3.39 -13.26
CA ARG A 366 4.58 -2.40 -14.02
C ARG A 366 3.58 -3.09 -14.95
N GLU A 367 4.04 -3.98 -15.82
CA GLU A 367 3.20 -4.72 -16.78
C GLU A 367 2.06 -5.47 -16.08
N LYS A 368 2.35 -6.17 -14.98
CA LYS A 368 1.35 -6.93 -14.20
C LYS A 368 0.36 -6.03 -13.47
N SER A 369 0.85 -5.00 -12.79
CA SER A 369 0.04 -4.16 -11.90
C SER A 369 -1.07 -3.42 -12.64
N PHE A 370 -0.92 -3.21 -13.94
CA PHE A 370 -1.94 -2.56 -14.76
C PHE A 370 -2.92 -3.55 -15.39
N LEU A 371 -2.43 -4.69 -15.91
CA LEU A 371 -3.30 -5.74 -16.47
C LEU A 371 -4.26 -6.31 -15.43
N LYS A 372 -3.80 -6.56 -14.20
CA LYS A 372 -4.65 -7.11 -13.12
C LYS A 372 -5.76 -6.15 -12.69
N ARG A 373 -5.54 -4.83 -12.76
CA ARG A 373 -6.52 -3.82 -12.30
C ARG A 373 -7.52 -3.37 -13.37
N LEU A 374 -7.30 -3.67 -14.64
CA LEU A 374 -8.25 -3.35 -15.72
C LEU A 374 -9.24 -4.49 -15.98
N GLN A 375 -8.99 -5.68 -15.42
CA GLN A 375 -9.97 -6.77 -15.41
C GLN A 375 -11.03 -6.49 -14.33
N HIS A 376 -12.22 -6.11 -14.78
CA HIS A 376 -13.38 -5.68 -13.97
C HIS A 376 -13.82 -6.68 -12.88
N HIS A 377 -13.35 -7.94 -12.96
CA HIS A 377 -13.79 -9.07 -12.15
C HIS A 377 -12.65 -9.91 -11.58
N SER A 378 -11.47 -9.35 -11.31
CA SER A 378 -10.51 -10.12 -10.50
C SER A 378 -11.08 -10.22 -9.07
N GLN A 379 -11.72 -11.36 -8.77
CA GLN A 379 -12.16 -11.81 -7.44
C GLN A 379 -10.99 -11.87 -6.42
N ASP A 380 -9.77 -11.53 -6.86
CA ASP A 380 -8.48 -11.76 -6.22
C ASP A 380 -7.78 -10.48 -5.72
N ASN A 381 -8.53 -9.42 -5.38
CA ASN A 381 -7.93 -8.14 -4.96
C ASN A 381 -7.83 -8.02 -3.44
N TRP A 382 -7.08 -8.92 -2.81
CA TRP A 382 -6.65 -8.70 -1.45
C TRP A 382 -5.75 -7.45 -1.38
N HIS A 383 -5.98 -6.58 -0.40
CA HIS A 383 -5.16 -5.38 -0.17
C HIS A 383 -3.89 -5.66 0.65
N VAL A 384 -3.80 -6.87 1.20
CA VAL A 384 -2.71 -7.33 2.05
C VAL A 384 -2.26 -8.71 1.60
N SER A 385 -0.99 -9.01 1.77
CA SER A 385 -0.47 -10.35 1.47
C SER A 385 -0.97 -11.37 2.49
N PRO A 386 -1.10 -12.66 2.13
CA PRO A 386 -1.67 -13.69 3.01
C PRO A 386 -0.96 -13.89 4.35
N TRP A 387 0.33 -13.53 4.45
CA TRP A 387 1.11 -13.65 5.69
C TRP A 387 1.07 -12.40 6.57
N THR A 388 0.29 -11.38 6.19
CA THR A 388 0.12 -10.16 6.99
C THR A 388 -0.68 -10.45 8.26
N VAL A 389 -0.41 -9.73 9.34
CA VAL A 389 -1.16 -9.82 10.61
C VAL A 389 -2.14 -8.65 10.71
N ARG A 390 -3.00 -8.49 9.70
CA ARG A 390 -3.98 -7.40 9.62
C ARG A 390 -5.19 -7.83 8.81
N SER A 391 -6.36 -7.77 9.41
CA SER A 391 -7.66 -7.94 8.75
C SER A 391 -8.17 -6.62 8.19
N TYR A 392 -9.18 -6.69 7.33
CA TYR A 392 -9.95 -5.53 6.91
C TYR A 392 -11.31 -5.90 6.30
N TYR A 393 -12.25 -4.97 6.39
CA TYR A 393 -13.48 -4.93 5.61
C TYR A 393 -13.34 -4.07 4.35
N SER A 394 -13.70 -4.62 3.19
CA SER A 394 -13.78 -3.92 1.92
C SER A 394 -15.21 -3.48 1.64
N ILE A 395 -15.49 -2.18 1.76
CA ILE A 395 -16.79 -1.60 1.37
C ILE A 395 -17.11 -1.90 -0.10
N ARG A 396 -16.09 -1.82 -0.98
CA ARG A 396 -16.24 -2.00 -2.43
C ARG A 396 -16.72 -3.39 -2.80
N HIS A 397 -16.12 -4.42 -2.21
CA HIS A 397 -16.42 -5.82 -2.52
C HIS A 397 -17.43 -6.44 -1.56
N HIS A 398 -17.83 -5.69 -0.52
CA HIS A 398 -18.61 -6.21 0.60
C HIS A 398 -18.02 -7.53 1.10
N MET A 399 -16.77 -7.46 1.54
CA MET A 399 -15.94 -8.61 1.87
C MET A 399 -15.11 -8.34 3.12
N VAL A 400 -15.00 -9.32 4.02
CA VAL A 400 -14.02 -9.32 5.12
C VAL A 400 -12.87 -10.28 4.80
N VAL A 401 -11.65 -9.86 5.10
CA VAL A 401 -10.43 -10.65 4.82
C VAL A 401 -9.64 -10.84 6.10
N PHE A 402 -9.34 -12.11 6.41
CA PHE A 402 -8.50 -12.53 7.53
C PHE A 402 -7.30 -13.32 7.00
N PRO A 403 -6.13 -12.69 6.83
CA PRO A 403 -4.97 -13.40 6.27
C PRO A 403 -4.43 -14.50 7.19
N ALA A 404 -3.83 -15.54 6.59
CA ALA A 404 -3.20 -16.68 7.24
C ALA A 404 -2.19 -16.29 8.33
N GLY A 405 -1.50 -15.15 8.16
CA GLY A 405 -0.56 -14.61 9.14
C GLY A 405 -1.18 -14.35 10.53
N MET A 406 -2.49 -14.08 10.59
CA MET A 406 -3.21 -13.86 11.85
C MET A 406 -3.47 -15.15 12.63
N PHE A 407 -3.46 -16.31 11.98
CA PHE A 407 -3.87 -17.58 12.58
C PHE A 407 -2.69 -18.36 13.17
N ARG A 408 -1.86 -17.66 13.94
CA ARG A 408 -0.67 -18.21 14.60
C ARG A 408 -0.51 -17.61 15.98
N SER A 409 0.33 -18.23 16.79
CA SER A 409 0.70 -17.71 18.10
C SER A 409 1.28 -16.28 17.97
N PRO A 410 0.92 -15.34 18.87
CA PRO A 410 0.07 -15.53 20.06
C PRO A 410 -1.45 -15.42 19.81
N PHE A 411 -1.90 -15.06 18.62
CA PHE A 411 -3.32 -14.74 18.35
C PHE A 411 -4.22 -15.97 18.19
N PHE A 412 -3.68 -17.08 17.71
CA PHE A 412 -4.45 -18.28 17.44
C PHE A 412 -3.60 -19.54 17.47
N HIS A 413 -4.17 -20.62 18.00
CA HIS A 413 -3.65 -21.96 17.79
C HIS A 413 -4.78 -22.98 17.94
N THR A 414 -4.76 -24.06 17.13
CA THR A 414 -5.76 -25.14 17.20
C THR A 414 -5.77 -25.92 18.53
N LYS A 415 -4.78 -25.68 19.39
CA LYS A 415 -4.63 -26.28 20.72
C LYS A 415 -4.79 -25.29 21.87
N PHE A 416 -5.04 -24.01 21.59
CA PHE A 416 -5.36 -23.06 22.64
C PHE A 416 -6.78 -23.32 23.17
N PRO A 417 -7.07 -22.97 24.44
CA PRO A 417 -8.45 -22.90 24.92
C PRO A 417 -9.29 -22.03 23.98
N SER A 418 -10.55 -22.38 23.72
CA SER A 418 -11.38 -21.57 22.84
C SER A 418 -11.58 -20.17 23.41
N ALA A 419 -11.58 -20.00 24.73
CA ALA A 419 -11.56 -18.69 25.38
C ALA A 419 -10.48 -17.76 24.81
N VAL A 420 -9.24 -18.26 24.67
CA VAL A 420 -8.10 -17.49 24.14
C VAL A 420 -8.29 -17.21 22.65
N ASN A 421 -8.72 -18.20 21.87
CA ASN A 421 -8.94 -18.00 20.43
C ASN A 421 -10.09 -16.99 20.18
N PHE A 422 -11.21 -17.07 20.90
CA PHE A 422 -12.31 -16.12 20.76
C PHE A 422 -11.95 -14.73 21.30
N GLY A 423 -11.21 -14.65 22.41
CA GLY A 423 -10.73 -13.40 23.00
C GLY A 423 -9.67 -12.67 22.15
N ALA A 424 -8.91 -13.41 21.35
CA ALA A 424 -7.95 -12.86 20.40
C ALA A 424 -8.54 -12.74 18.99
N ILE A 425 -8.47 -13.81 18.17
CA ILE A 425 -8.91 -13.74 16.77
C ILE A 425 -10.42 -13.54 16.62
N GLY A 426 -11.22 -14.05 17.58
CA GLY A 426 -12.67 -13.88 17.54
C GLY A 426 -13.11 -12.42 17.68
N VAL A 427 -12.42 -11.63 18.50
CA VAL A 427 -12.65 -10.18 18.60
C VAL A 427 -12.37 -9.48 17.28
N PHE A 428 -11.27 -9.81 16.60
CA PHE A 428 -10.98 -9.25 15.27
C PHE A 428 -12.02 -9.68 14.22
N MET A 429 -12.47 -10.94 14.26
CA MET A 429 -13.52 -11.43 13.37
C MET A 429 -14.83 -10.65 13.56
N ALA A 430 -15.24 -10.42 14.80
CA ALA A 430 -16.44 -9.65 15.12
C ALA A 430 -16.28 -8.15 14.80
N HIS A 431 -15.10 -7.57 15.04
CA HIS A 431 -14.77 -6.19 14.71
C HIS A 431 -14.97 -5.91 13.21
N GLU A 432 -14.36 -6.72 12.34
CA GLU A 432 -14.48 -6.52 10.89
C GLU A 432 -15.92 -6.76 10.39
N LEU A 433 -16.63 -7.68 11.03
CA LEU A 433 -18.03 -7.93 10.73
C LEU A 433 -18.90 -6.71 11.07
N LEU A 434 -18.59 -5.97 12.14
CA LEU A 434 -19.31 -4.76 12.51
C LEU A 434 -19.09 -3.58 11.57
N HIS A 435 -17.97 -3.55 10.83
CA HIS A 435 -17.77 -2.55 9.78
C HIS A 435 -18.83 -2.60 8.68
N THR A 436 -19.54 -3.72 8.52
CA THR A 436 -20.69 -3.82 7.60
C THR A 436 -21.82 -2.85 7.94
N PHE A 437 -21.95 -2.43 9.20
CA PHE A 437 -23.02 -1.54 9.67
C PHE A 437 -22.67 -0.06 9.67
N TYR A 438 -21.50 0.33 9.17
CA TYR A 438 -21.08 1.74 9.10
C TYR A 438 -22.13 2.64 8.44
N GLY A 439 -22.79 2.14 7.39
CA GLY A 439 -23.90 2.84 6.75
C GLY A 439 -25.03 3.19 7.72
N TYR A 440 -25.42 2.29 8.63
CA TYR A 440 -26.51 2.55 9.58
C TYR A 440 -26.11 3.50 10.72
N VAL A 441 -24.84 3.48 11.13
CA VAL A 441 -24.33 4.31 12.23
C VAL A 441 -24.16 5.77 11.79
N LEU A 442 -23.72 5.99 10.55
CA LEU A 442 -23.49 7.33 10.02
C LEU A 442 -24.79 8.14 9.86
N PRO A 443 -24.72 9.48 9.95
CA PRO A 443 -25.89 10.35 9.76
C PRO A 443 -26.61 10.07 8.44
N GLY A 444 -27.94 9.94 8.49
CA GLY A 444 -28.79 9.73 7.32
C GLY A 444 -28.85 8.31 6.77
N GLY A 445 -28.02 7.38 7.25
CA GLY A 445 -27.97 6.02 6.69
C GLY A 445 -28.95 5.01 7.28
N CYS A 446 -29.72 5.40 8.31
CA CYS A 446 -30.92 4.68 8.72
C CYS A 446 -32.09 5.63 9.02
N PRO A 447 -32.88 6.02 8.01
CA PRO A 447 -33.98 6.98 8.19
C PRO A 447 -35.11 6.50 9.09
N THR A 448 -35.38 5.19 9.13
CA THR A 448 -36.47 4.60 9.93
C THR A 448 -36.04 4.20 11.34
N CYS A 449 -34.72 4.24 11.63
CA CYS A 449 -34.19 3.92 12.95
C CYS A 449 -34.54 4.98 13.99
N ASN A 450 -34.60 4.58 15.26
CA ASN A 450 -34.68 5.49 16.39
C ASN A 450 -33.32 6.17 16.62
N ARG A 451 -33.09 7.28 15.93
CA ARG A 451 -31.82 8.02 15.98
C ARG A 451 -31.50 8.55 17.37
N GLY A 452 -32.50 8.88 18.18
CA GLY A 452 -32.28 9.37 19.54
C GLY A 452 -31.63 8.32 20.45
N VAL A 453 -32.00 7.04 20.32
CA VAL A 453 -31.36 5.95 21.07
C VAL A 453 -29.93 5.72 20.58
N LEU A 454 -29.72 5.67 19.27
CA LEU A 454 -28.39 5.48 18.68
C LEU A 454 -27.44 6.64 19.02
N GLN A 455 -27.90 7.88 18.94
CA GLN A 455 -27.08 9.05 19.21
C GLN A 455 -26.58 9.06 20.65
N LYS A 456 -27.42 8.69 21.62
CA LYS A 456 -26.99 8.53 23.03
C LYS A 456 -25.86 7.51 23.19
N SER A 457 -25.92 6.40 22.46
CA SER A 457 -24.85 5.39 22.47
C SER A 457 -23.56 5.90 21.80
N ILE A 458 -23.69 6.66 20.71
CA ILE A 458 -22.56 7.32 20.03
C ILE A 458 -21.90 8.33 20.96
N ASP A 459 -22.68 9.22 21.56
CA ASP A 459 -22.17 10.29 22.43
C ASP A 459 -21.42 9.69 23.63
N CYS A 460 -21.97 8.62 24.23
CA CYS A 460 -21.32 7.88 25.31
C CYS A 460 -19.93 7.34 24.90
N LEU A 461 -19.80 6.74 23.71
CA LEU A 461 -18.51 6.26 23.22
C LEU A 461 -17.54 7.40 22.87
N VAL A 462 -18.03 8.51 22.31
CA VAL A 462 -17.20 9.68 22.02
C VAL A 462 -16.63 10.24 23.33
N GLU A 463 -17.50 10.49 24.31
CA GLU A 463 -17.11 11.00 25.64
C GLU A 463 -16.12 10.07 26.35
N GLN A 464 -16.35 8.75 26.29
CA GLN A 464 -15.43 7.77 26.86
C GLN A 464 -14.02 7.90 26.27
N TYR A 465 -13.90 7.94 24.94
CA TYR A 465 -12.58 7.98 24.30
C TYR A 465 -11.90 9.35 24.42
N GLU A 466 -12.67 10.43 24.46
CA GLU A 466 -12.14 11.79 24.69
C GLU A 466 -11.71 12.00 26.15
N SER A 467 -12.21 11.18 27.09
CA SER A 467 -11.79 11.22 28.50
C SER A 467 -10.40 10.63 28.75
N TYR A 468 -9.83 9.89 27.78
CA TYR A 468 -8.50 9.33 27.92
C TYR A 468 -7.43 10.43 27.97
N GLY A 469 -6.40 10.26 28.81
CA GLY A 469 -5.35 11.27 29.04
C GLY A 469 -4.46 11.59 27.82
N PHE A 470 -4.64 10.85 26.72
CA PHE A 470 -4.09 11.15 25.41
C PHE A 470 -5.18 11.89 24.64
N LYS A 471 -4.86 13.01 23.96
CA LYS A 471 -5.82 13.79 23.16
C LYS A 471 -6.35 13.00 21.95
N VAL A 472 -7.18 11.99 22.20
CA VAL A 472 -7.89 11.20 21.20
C VAL A 472 -9.11 12.00 20.76
N ASN A 473 -9.37 12.05 19.47
CA ASN A 473 -10.59 12.64 18.93
C ASN A 473 -11.62 11.51 18.80
N GLY A 474 -12.53 11.41 19.78
CA GLY A 474 -13.50 10.32 19.84
C GLY A 474 -14.47 10.32 18.66
N THR A 475 -14.78 11.50 18.11
CA THR A 475 -15.57 11.62 16.88
C THR A 475 -14.83 11.03 15.67
N PHE A 476 -13.53 11.28 15.56
CA PHE A 476 -12.70 10.77 14.46
C PHE A 476 -12.52 9.25 14.52
N THR A 477 -12.44 8.67 15.72
CA THR A 477 -12.25 7.23 15.93
C THR A 477 -13.56 6.46 16.14
N LEU A 478 -14.72 7.13 16.11
CA LEU A 478 -16.02 6.56 16.50
C LEU A 478 -16.33 5.19 15.88
N LEU A 479 -16.10 5.04 14.57
CA LEU A 479 -16.44 3.83 13.84
C LEU A 479 -15.59 2.63 14.30
N GLU A 480 -14.29 2.84 14.49
CA GLU A 480 -13.36 1.83 15.03
C GLU A 480 -13.71 1.50 16.49
N ASN A 481 -13.97 2.53 17.32
CA ASN A 481 -14.36 2.37 18.72
C ASN A 481 -15.66 1.55 18.88
N THR A 482 -16.61 1.75 17.96
CA THR A 482 -17.87 0.99 17.90
C THR A 482 -17.61 -0.46 17.54
N ALA A 483 -16.74 -0.71 16.55
CA ALA A 483 -16.37 -2.05 16.12
C ALA A 483 -15.58 -2.80 17.21
N ASP A 484 -14.68 -2.14 17.93
CA ASP A 484 -13.94 -2.73 19.06
C ASP A 484 -14.87 -3.11 20.21
N THR A 485 -15.71 -2.16 20.66
CA THR A 485 -16.60 -2.38 21.80
C THR A 485 -17.65 -3.44 21.49
N GLY A 486 -18.29 -3.36 20.33
CA GLY A 486 -19.27 -4.36 19.90
C GLY A 486 -18.61 -5.69 19.57
N GLY A 487 -17.42 -5.68 18.98
CA GLY A 487 -16.68 -6.87 18.57
C GLY A 487 -16.32 -7.74 19.77
N LEU A 488 -15.84 -7.11 20.84
CA LEU A 488 -15.58 -7.80 22.12
C LEU A 488 -16.83 -8.46 22.69
N ALA A 489 -17.96 -7.74 22.71
CA ALA A 489 -19.22 -8.26 23.23
C ALA A 489 -19.77 -9.43 22.40
N ILE A 490 -19.72 -9.32 21.06
CA ILE A 490 -20.16 -10.39 20.14
C ILE A 490 -19.25 -11.61 20.25
N ALA A 491 -17.93 -11.42 20.27
CA ALA A 491 -16.97 -12.52 20.40
C ALA A 491 -17.14 -13.27 21.73
N TYR A 492 -17.40 -12.55 22.82
CA TYR A 492 -17.68 -13.17 24.12
C TYR A 492 -18.98 -13.98 24.07
N GLN A 493 -20.05 -13.43 23.48
CA GLN A 493 -21.30 -14.15 23.32
C GLN A 493 -21.14 -15.41 22.44
N ALA A 494 -20.38 -15.30 21.35
CA ALA A 494 -20.04 -16.42 20.48
C ALA A 494 -19.25 -17.50 21.23
N TYR A 495 -18.31 -17.12 22.08
CA TYR A 495 -17.59 -18.04 22.96
C TYR A 495 -18.54 -18.75 23.95
N LYS A 496 -19.48 -18.05 24.58
CA LYS A 496 -20.47 -18.70 25.46
C LYS A 496 -21.38 -19.65 24.69
N ASN A 497 -21.73 -19.33 23.44
CA ASN A 497 -22.48 -20.24 22.56
C ASN A 497 -21.65 -21.46 22.16
N TRP A 498 -20.36 -21.26 21.87
CA TRP A 498 -19.40 -22.33 21.58
C TRP A 498 -19.32 -23.35 22.71
N LEU A 499 -19.17 -22.90 23.95
CA LEU A 499 -19.12 -23.77 25.14
C LEU A 499 -20.40 -24.60 25.36
N LYS A 500 -21.56 -24.08 24.98
CA LYS A 500 -22.82 -24.85 25.07
C LYS A 500 -22.85 -26.01 24.06
N LYS A 501 -22.22 -25.83 22.90
CA LYS A 501 -22.15 -26.81 21.80
C LYS A 501 -20.99 -27.80 22.00
N HIS A 502 -19.87 -27.33 22.51
CA HIS A 502 -18.64 -28.09 22.70
C HIS A 502 -18.34 -28.14 24.21
N LYS A 503 -18.51 -29.33 24.82
CA LYS A 503 -18.37 -29.59 26.27
C LYS A 503 -17.14 -28.92 26.92
N GLU A 504 -17.18 -28.79 28.26
CA GLU A 504 -16.20 -28.08 29.09
C GLU A 504 -14.73 -28.25 28.69
N GLU A 505 -14.01 -27.12 28.67
CA GLU A 505 -12.59 -27.03 28.35
C GLU A 505 -11.72 -27.31 29.58
N LYS A 506 -10.53 -27.86 29.35
CA LYS A 506 -9.56 -28.07 30.44
C LYS A 506 -8.94 -26.75 30.85
N ASP A 507 -8.93 -26.48 32.15
CA ASP A 507 -8.22 -25.34 32.72
C ASP A 507 -6.73 -25.38 32.37
N LEU A 508 -6.15 -24.20 32.16
CA LEU A 508 -4.71 -24.07 32.00
C LEU A 508 -4.02 -24.31 33.35
N PRO A 509 -3.02 -25.22 33.42
CA PRO A 509 -2.35 -25.53 34.68
C PRO A 509 -1.59 -24.31 35.19
N ASN A 510 -1.65 -24.08 36.51
CA ASN A 510 -0.83 -23.10 37.25
C ASN A 510 -1.05 -21.63 36.87
N ILE A 511 -2.14 -21.28 36.17
CA ILE A 511 -2.49 -19.88 35.86
C ILE A 511 -3.52 -19.31 36.86
N GLY A 512 -4.42 -20.14 37.38
CA GLY A 512 -5.42 -19.71 38.37
C GLY A 512 -6.49 -18.76 37.82
N LEU A 513 -6.61 -18.64 36.49
CA LEU A 513 -7.65 -17.87 35.81
C LEU A 513 -8.75 -18.80 35.30
N SER A 514 -10.01 -18.39 35.45
CA SER A 514 -11.13 -19.05 34.78
C SER A 514 -11.08 -18.82 33.27
N HIS A 515 -11.78 -19.63 32.48
CA HIS A 515 -11.85 -19.41 31.04
C HIS A 515 -12.51 -18.07 30.66
N ASP A 516 -13.45 -17.57 31.46
CA ASP A 516 -14.03 -16.24 31.25
C ASP A 516 -12.98 -15.14 31.50
N GLN A 517 -12.05 -15.34 32.44
CA GLN A 517 -10.92 -14.43 32.66
C GLN A 517 -9.85 -14.56 31.57
N LEU A 518 -9.61 -15.78 31.05
CA LEU A 518 -8.65 -16.02 29.96
C LEU A 518 -9.08 -15.42 28.61
N PHE A 519 -10.38 -15.14 28.45
CA PHE A 519 -10.91 -14.49 27.27
C PHE A 519 -10.48 -13.01 27.18
N TYR A 520 -10.41 -12.30 28.32
CA TYR A 520 -10.03 -10.88 28.41
C TYR A 520 -8.52 -10.72 28.60
#